data_AF-A0A656QP71-F1
#
_entry.id   AF-A0A656QP71-F1
#
_cell.length_a   1.000
_cell.length_b   1.000
_cell.length_c   1.000
_cell.angle_alpha   90.00
_cell.angle_beta   90.00
_cell.angle_gamma   90.00
#
_symmetry.space_group_name_H-M   'P 1'
#
loop_
_entity.id
_entity.type
_entity.pdbx_description
1 polymer ?
#
loop_
_entity_poly.entity_id
_entity_poly.type
_entity_poly.pdbx_seq_one_letter_code
_entity_poly.pdbx_strand_id
1 'polypeptide(L)' 'MNERKTTAINLRMSSEVKELLRLAAAKEHRTLSNMLEYLVLQYCELKGVRLVDSKTTGAEVRHKTGE' A
#
# COMPACT_ATOMS: atom_id res chain seq x y z
N MET A 1 11.45 -3.31 -20.86
CA MET A 1 10.04 -3.45 -20.44
C MET A 1 10.05 -4.01 -19.03
N ASN A 2 9.82 -3.20 -17.99
CA ASN A 2 9.93 -3.66 -16.60
C ASN A 2 8.67 -4.46 -16.22
N GLU A 3 8.82 -5.77 -16.05
CA GLU A 3 7.76 -6.68 -15.65
C GLU A 3 7.28 -6.27 -14.25
N ARG A 4 6.09 -5.67 -14.15
CA ARG A 4 5.43 -5.48 -12.85
C ARG A 4 5.13 -6.88 -12.31
N LYS A 5 6.01 -7.39 -11.44
CA LYS A 5 5.83 -8.66 -10.73
C LYS A 5 4.66 -8.50 -9.75
N THR A 6 3.45 -8.64 -10.25
CA THR A 6 2.23 -8.68 -9.45
C THR A 6 2.07 -10.08 -8.89
N THR A 7 2.22 -10.24 -7.57
CA THR A 7 1.91 -11.49 -6.88
C THR A 7 0.42 -11.51 -6.56
N ALA A 8 -0.28 -12.58 -6.97
CA ALA A 8 -1.68 -12.77 -6.60
C ALA A 8 -1.79 -13.04 -5.10
N ILE A 9 -2.58 -12.23 -4.40
CA ILE A 9 -2.88 -12.40 -2.97
C ILE A 9 -4.31 -12.89 -2.79
N ASN A 10 -4.53 -13.88 -1.90
CA ASN A 10 -5.86 -14.32 -1.50
C ASN A 10 -6.32 -13.50 -0.29
N LEU A 11 -7.22 -12.56 -0.51
CA LEU A 11 -7.78 -11.71 0.55
C LEU A 11 -9.21 -12.17 0.89
N ARG A 12 -9.48 -12.39 2.18
CA ARG A 12 -10.84 -12.57 2.70
C ARG A 12 -11.33 -11.23 3.26
N MET A 13 -12.51 -10.82 2.83
CA MET A 13 -13.17 -9.61 3.31
C MET A 13 -14.69 -9.82 3.31
N SER A 14 -15.39 -9.03 4.11
CA SER A 14 -16.86 -9.06 4.18
C SER A 14 -17.49 -8.63 2.85
N SER A 15 -18.69 -9.13 2.57
CA SER A 15 -19.45 -8.80 1.35
C SER A 15 -19.64 -7.28 1.16
N GLU A 16 -19.88 -6.56 2.26
CA GLU A 16 -20.02 -5.10 2.27
C GLU A 16 -18.74 -4.39 1.79
N VAL A 17 -17.58 -4.77 2.34
CA VAL A 17 -16.29 -4.19 1.96
C VAL A 17 -15.97 -4.43 0.49
N LYS A 18 -16.31 -5.61 -0.02
CA LYS A 18 -16.15 -5.92 -1.45
C LYS A 18 -16.96 -4.98 -2.34
N GLU A 19 -18.20 -4.69 -1.96
CA GLU A 19 -19.07 -3.80 -2.73
C GLU A 19 -18.59 -2.34 -2.65
N LEU A 20 -18.18 -1.88 -1.47
CA LEU A 20 -17.59 -0.55 -1.29
C LEU A 20 -16.32 -0.38 -2.14
N LEU A 21 -15.44 -1.38 -2.16
CA LEU A 21 -14.24 -1.36 -3.00
C LEU A 21 -14.61 -1.29 -4.49
N ARG A 22 -15.64 -2.03 -4.92
CA ARG A 22 -16.13 -1.99 -6.30
C ARG A 22 -16.68 -0.62 -6.69
N LEU A 23 -17.48 -0.01 -5.83
CA LEU A 23 -18.02 1.33 -6.05
C LEU A 23 -16.90 2.37 -6.12
N ALA A 24 -15.90 2.29 -5.24
CA ALA A 24 -14.76 3.19 -5.27
C ALA A 24 -13.92 3.03 -6.53
N ALA A 25 -13.63 1.79 -6.94
CA ALA A 25 -12.89 1.50 -8.17
C ALA A 25 -13.63 2.00 -9.42
N ALA A 26 -14.96 1.83 -9.47
CA ALA A 26 -15.80 2.30 -10.56
C ALA A 26 -15.80 3.84 -10.67
N LYS A 27 -15.84 4.55 -9.54
CA LYS A 27 -15.78 6.03 -9.50
C LYS A 27 -14.46 6.58 -10.06
N GLU A 28 -13.36 5.90 -9.78
CA GLU A 28 -12.01 6.31 -10.20
C GLU A 28 -11.59 5.74 -11.57
N HIS A 29 -12.48 5.02 -12.25
CA HIS A 29 -12.20 4.32 -13.52
C HIS A 29 -10.96 3.40 -13.46
N ARG A 30 -10.75 2.75 -12.31
CA ARG A 30 -9.61 1.85 -12.06
C ARG A 30 -10.09 0.43 -11.80
N THR A 31 -9.20 -0.54 -12.00
CA THR A 31 -9.49 -1.94 -11.63
C THR A 31 -9.53 -2.08 -10.11
N LEU A 32 -10.22 -3.13 -9.62
CA LEU A 32 -10.28 -3.44 -8.18
C LEU A 32 -8.88 -3.57 -7.56
N SER A 33 -7.95 -4.24 -8.24
CA SER A 33 -6.58 -4.41 -7.76
C SER A 33 -5.87 -3.06 -7.62
N ASN A 34 -5.97 -2.21 -8.64
CA ASN A 34 -5.31 -0.91 -8.63
C ASN A 34 -5.93 0.04 -7.59
N MET A 35 -7.24 -0.08 -7.34
CA MET A 35 -7.92 0.64 -6.26
C MET A 35 -7.43 0.15 -4.89
N LEU A 36 -7.30 -1.17 -4.70
CA LEU A 36 -6.79 -1.74 -3.47
C LEU A 36 -5.34 -1.30 -3.20
N GLU A 37 -4.47 -1.33 -4.22
CA GLU A 37 -3.10 -0.82 -4.12
C GLU A 37 -3.07 0.65 -3.71
N TYR A 38 -3.90 1.49 -4.35
CA TYR A 38 -4.00 2.91 -3.99
C TYR A 38 -4.45 3.11 -2.53
N LEU A 39 -5.49 2.39 -2.07
CA LEU A 39 -5.96 2.47 -0.69
C LEU A 39 -4.88 2.05 0.32
N VAL A 40 -4.13 0.98 0.03
CA VAL A 40 -3.03 0.53 0.88
C VAL A 40 -1.92 1.57 0.95
N LEU A 41 -1.51 2.13 -0.19
CA LEU A 41 -0.48 3.16 -0.26
C LEU A 41 -0.89 4.42 0.51
N GLN A 42 -2.12 4.90 0.29
CA GLN A 42 -2.66 6.05 1.00
C GLN A 42 -2.78 5.82 2.50
N TYR A 43 -3.23 4.63 2.92
CA TYR A 43 -3.28 4.29 4.34
C TYR A 43 -1.87 4.31 4.97
N CYS A 44 -0.88 3.74 4.31
CA CYS A 44 0.51 3.76 4.76
C CYS A 44 1.08 5.18 4.83
N GLU A 45 0.82 6.00 3.81
CA GLU A 45 1.24 7.41 3.75
C GLU A 45 0.66 8.23 4.91
N LEU A 46 -0.65 8.10 5.15
CA LEU A 46 -1.35 8.76 6.26
C LEU A 46 -0.85 8.31 7.64
N LYS A 47 -0.38 7.07 7.77
CA LYS A 47 0.16 6.50 9.01
C LYS A 47 1.67 6.65 9.13
N GLY A 48 2.36 7.22 8.13
CA GLY A 48 3.82 7.30 8.09
C GLY A 48 4.51 5.94 8.00
N VAL A 49 3.80 4.88 7.60
CA VAL A 49 4.36 3.54 7.41
C VAL A 49 5.14 3.53 6.11
N ARG A 50 6.47 3.46 6.22
CA ARG A 50 7.36 3.30 5.07
C ARG A 50 7.83 1.86 5.00
N LEU A 51 7.91 1.33 3.79
CA LEU A 51 8.64 0.09 3.54
C LEU A 51 10.10 0.37 3.90
N VAL A 52 10.57 -0.21 4.99
CA VAL A 52 12.00 -0.31 5.26
C VAL A 52 12.48 -1.45 4.38
N ASP A 53 13.13 -1.12 3.26
CA ASP A 53 13.83 -2.12 2.47
C ASP A 53 14.75 -2.90 3.41
N SER A 54 14.47 -4.19 3.60
CA SER A 54 15.29 -5.09 4.43
C SER A 54 16.72 -5.27 3.85
N LYS A 55 17.06 -4.61 2.74
CA LYS A 55 18.43 -4.45 2.24
C LYS A 55 19.20 -3.29 2.90
N THR A 56 18.57 -2.49 3.75
CA THR A 56 19.22 -1.39 4.48
C THR A 56 18.83 -1.38 5.96
N THR A 57 18.71 -2.56 6.58
CA THR A 57 18.80 -2.66 8.05
C THR A 57 20.28 -2.60 8.45
N GLY A 58 20.91 -1.43 8.32
CA GLY A 58 22.33 -1.27 8.58
C GLY A 58 22.92 0.14 8.44
N ALA A 59 22.14 1.22 8.50
CA ALA A 59 22.66 2.59 8.66
C ALA A 59 21.53 3.49 9.17
N GLU A 60 21.52 3.77 10.47
CA GLU A 60 21.91 5.08 10.99
C GLU A 60 20.69 5.89 11.44
N VAL A 61 20.12 5.51 12.58
CA VAL A 61 19.42 6.47 13.42
C VAL A 61 20.48 7.20 14.24
N ARG A 62 21.20 8.14 13.61
CA ARG A 62 21.87 9.22 14.35
C ARG A 62 20.77 10.15 14.83
N HIS A 63 20.28 9.89 16.04
CA HIS A 63 19.63 10.93 16.83
C HIS A 63 20.66 12.05 17.03
N LYS A 64 20.52 13.09 16.23
CA LYS A 64 21.19 14.37 16.45
C LYS A 64 20.42 15.09 17.56
N THR A 65 20.75 14.77 18.82
CA THR A 65 20.39 15.66 19.93
C THR A 65 21.36 16.82 19.87
N GLY A 66 20.87 17.96 19.38
CA GLY A 66 21.48 19.26 19.61
C GLY A 66 20.96 19.86 20.91
N GLU A 67 21.78 20.77 21.43
CA GLU A 67 21.62 21.65 22.59
C GLU A 67 22.11 21.10 23.93
#